data_AF-X1JRP9-F1
#
_entry.id   AF-X1JRP9-F1
#
_cell.length_a   1.000
_cell.length_b   1.000
_cell.length_c   1.000
_cell.angle_alpha   90.00
_cell.angle_beta   90.00
_cell.angle_gamma   90.00
#
_symmetry.space_group_name_H-M   'P 1'
#
loop_
_entity.id
_entity.type
_entity.pdbx_description
1 polymer ?
#
loop_
_entity_poly.entity_id
_entity_poly.type
_entity_poly.pdbx_seq_one_letter_code
_entity_poly.pdbx_strand_id
1 'polypeptide(L)' 'FFNDASEFTSSQIDEIDQQCRKTDGYCYIPRTIIKKLGVKLKNKRFKSNKNFASDMRKFADKGLI' A
#
# COMPACT_ATOMS: atom_id res chain seq x y z
N PHE A 1 6.58 -10.69 1.99
CA PHE A 1 5.31 -10.99 1.30
C PHE A 1 4.30 -11.36 2.37
N PHE A 2 3.21 -10.62 2.50
CA PHE A 2 2.11 -10.99 3.40
C PHE A 2 1.16 -11.91 2.64
N ASN A 3 0.91 -13.10 3.16
CA ASN A 3 0.13 -14.12 2.47
C ASN A 3 -1.33 -14.19 2.96
N ASP A 4 -1.62 -13.63 4.14
CA ASP A 4 -2.98 -13.50 4.66
C ASP A 4 -3.27 -12.08 5.14
N ALA A 5 -4.52 -11.66 4.97
CA ALA A 5 -5.02 -10.42 5.55
C ALA A 5 -5.19 -10.49 7.08
N SER A 6 -5.21 -11.69 7.68
CA SER A 6 -5.19 -11.87 9.15
C SER A 6 -3.87 -11.44 9.77
N GLU A 7 -2.78 -11.44 9.01
CA GLU A 7 -1.45 -10.93 9.40
C GLU A 7 -1.37 -9.40 9.42
N PHE A 8 -2.47 -8.70 9.09
CA PHE A 8 -2.56 -7.24 9.18
C PHE A 8 -3.35 -6.84 10.42
N THR A 9 -2.71 -6.94 11.57
CA THR A 9 -3.21 -6.28 12.79
C THR A 9 -3.15 -4.76 12.62
N SER A 10 -3.91 -4.03 13.43
CA SER A 10 -3.91 -2.56 13.38
C SER A 10 -2.50 -1.99 13.61
N SER A 11 -1.74 -2.56 14.56
CA SER A 11 -0.35 -2.16 14.83
C SER A 11 0.57 -2.35 13.64
N GLN A 12 0.46 -3.48 12.93
CA GLN A 12 1.28 -3.75 11.74
C GLN A 12 0.89 -2.85 10.56
N ILE A 13 -0.41 -2.57 10.38
CA ILE A 13 -0.88 -1.61 9.37
C ILE A 13 -0.26 -0.23 9.64
N ASP A 14 -0.23 0.20 10.90
CA ASP A 14 0.33 1.50 11.29
C ASP A 14 1.84 1.54 11.10
N GLU A 15 2.56 0.49 11.47
CA GLU A 15 4.01 0.40 11.27
C GLU A 15 4.36 0.46 9.78
N ILE A 16 3.64 -0.30 8.94
CA ILE A 16 3.85 -0.27 7.49
C ILE A 16 3.52 1.11 6.93
N ASP A 17 2.39 1.72 7.31
CA ASP A 17 2.02 3.09 6.88
C ASP A 17 3.10 4.10 7.22
N GLN A 18 3.68 4.01 8.43
CA GLN A 18 4.80 4.87 8.83
C GLN A 18 6.02 4.68 7.94
N GLN A 19 6.36 3.44 7.58
CA GLN A 19 7.47 3.18 6.65
C GLN A 19 7.21 3.77 5.26
N CYS A 20 5.99 3.64 4.72
CA CYS A 20 5.65 4.27 3.44
C CYS A 20 5.72 5.81 3.54
N ARG A 21 5.29 6.40 4.66
CA ARG A 21 5.35 7.85 4.90
C ARG A 21 6.78 8.37 4.97
N LYS A 22 7.70 7.63 5.61
CA LYS A 22 9.11 8.03 5.75
C LYS A 22 9.80 8.21 4.40
N THR A 23 9.43 7.42 3.41
CA THR A 23 9.97 7.49 2.04
C THR A 23 9.14 8.38 1.12
N ASP A 24 8.13 9.07 1.66
CA ASP A 24 7.07 9.76 0.91
C ASP A 24 6.43 8.89 -0.19
N GLY A 25 6.45 7.57 0.02
CA GLY A 25 6.03 6.57 -0.94
C GLY A 25 4.62 6.02 -0.69
N TYR A 26 4.31 4.93 -1.39
CA TYR A 26 3.09 4.15 -1.20
C TYR A 26 3.45 2.68 -1.07
N CYS A 27 2.74 1.98 -0.19
CA CYS A 27 2.87 0.53 -0.07
C CYS A 27 1.79 -0.17 -0.90
N TYR A 28 2.23 -1.02 -1.81
CA TYR A 28 1.35 -1.73 -2.73
C TYR A 28 0.98 -3.10 -2.19
N ILE A 29 -0.32 -3.35 -1.99
CA ILE A 29 -0.83 -4.61 -1.43
C ILE A 29 -1.90 -5.25 -2.33
N PRO A 30 -2.10 -6.58 -2.26
CA PRO A 30 -3.14 -7.26 -3.04
C PRO A 30 -4.54 -6.67 -2.82
N ARG A 31 -5.32 -6.57 -3.91
CA ARG A 31 -6.70 -6.03 -3.86
C ARG A 31 -7.61 -6.81 -2.91
N THR A 32 -7.38 -8.11 -2.73
CA THR A 32 -8.09 -8.97 -1.78
C THR A 32 -7.89 -8.51 -0.33
N ILE A 33 -6.66 -8.14 0.03
CA ILE A 33 -6.31 -7.60 1.34
C ILE A 33 -6.95 -6.23 1.55
N ILE A 34 -6.91 -5.35 0.53
CA ILE A 34 -7.59 -4.05 0.60
C ILE A 34 -9.08 -4.20 0.85
N LYS A 35 -9.75 -5.12 0.15
CA LYS A 35 -11.18 -5.38 0.36
C LYS A 35 -11.46 -5.86 1.78
N LYS A 36 -10.64 -6.77 2.32
CA LYS A 36 -10.82 -7.35 3.66
C LYS A 36 -10.52 -6.35 4.78
N LEU A 37 -9.54 -5.46 4.59
CA LEU A 37 -9.11 -4.49 5.59
C LEU A 37 -9.73 -3.10 5.43
N GLY A 38 -10.57 -2.87 4.41
CA GLY A 38 -10.93 -1.55 3.87
C GLY A 38 -11.04 -0.39 4.87
N VAL A 39 -11.75 -0.56 5.99
CA VAL A 39 -11.90 0.48 7.02
C VAL A 39 -10.58 0.79 7.75
N LYS A 40 -9.76 -0.23 8.03
CA LYS A 40 -8.46 -0.12 8.70
C LYS A 40 -7.40 0.57 7.85
N LEU A 41 -7.51 0.49 6.52
CA LEU A 41 -6.57 1.14 5.58
C LEU A 41 -6.99 2.56 5.19
N LYS A 42 -8.13 3.05 5.70
CA LYS A 42 -8.61 4.40 5.39
C LYS A 42 -7.60 5.44 5.89
N ASN A 43 -7.30 6.43 5.05
CA ASN A 43 -6.31 7.49 5.31
C ASN A 43 -4.86 7.01 5.47
N LYS A 44 -4.56 5.77 5.06
CA LYS A 44 -3.21 5.19 5.05
C LYS A 44 -2.64 5.17 3.62
N ARG A 45 -1.32 5.18 3.46
CA ARG A 45 -0.61 5.23 2.17
C ARG A 45 -0.52 3.85 1.50
N PHE A 46 -1.64 3.13 1.44
CA PHE A 46 -1.75 1.85 0.75
C PHE A 46 -2.42 1.99 -0.61
N LYS A 47 -1.85 1.35 -1.62
CA LYS A 47 -2.41 1.24 -2.97
C LYS A 47 -2.59 -0.22 -3.37
N SER A 48 -3.49 -0.46 -4.32
CA SER A 48 -3.63 -1.77 -4.95
C SER A 48 -2.38 -2.10 -5.76
N ASN A 49 -1.81 -3.28 -5.58
CA ASN A 49 -0.68 -3.77 -6.37
C ASN A 49 -0.93 -3.79 -7.88
N LYS A 50 -2.19 -3.84 -8.33
CA LYS A 50 -2.55 -3.66 -9.75
C LYS A 50 -2.13 -2.30 -10.31
N ASN A 51 -2.02 -1.29 -9.47
CA ASN A 51 -1.63 0.07 -9.88
C ASN A 51 -0.11 0.24 -9.94
N PHE A 52 0.65 -0.71 -9.37
CA PHE A 52 2.11 -0.59 -9.26
C PHE A 52 2.77 -0.35 -10.62
N ALA A 53 2.48 -1.20 -11.61
CA ALA A 53 3.07 -1.06 -12.95
C ALA A 53 2.69 0.26 -13.62
N SER A 54 1.45 0.74 -13.44
CA SER A 54 1.01 2.01 -14.02
C SER A 54 1.70 3.20 -13.35
N ASP A 55 1.80 3.19 -12.02
CA ASP A 55 2.44 4.25 -11.25
C ASP A 55 3.96 4.27 -11.48
N MET A 56 4.61 3.11 -11.57
CA MET A 56 6.02 3.00 -11.95
C MET A 56 6.29 3.49 -13.38
N ARG A 57 5.38 3.21 -14.32
CA ARG A 57 5.51 3.75 -15.69
C ARG A 57 5.39 5.28 -15.69
N LYS A 58 4.41 5.83 -14.99
CA LYS A 58 4.28 7.30 -14.85
C LYS A 58 5.51 7.92 -14.20
N PHE A 59 6.08 7.25 -13.20
CA PHE A 59 7.33 7.67 -12.58
C PHE A 59 8.48 7.67 -13.57
N ALA A 60 8.65 6.59 -14.34
CA ALA A 60 9.70 6.50 -15.35
C ALA A 60 9.55 7.58 -16.42
N ASP A 61 8.31 7.86 -16.84
CA ASP A 61 8.01 8.82 -17.90
C ASP A 61 8.12 10.29 -17.42
N LYS A 62 7.77 10.59 -16.16
CA LYS A 62 7.58 11.97 -15.67
C LYS A 62 8.35 12.34 -14.40
N GLY A 63 8.99 11.37 -13.75
CA GLY A 63 9.62 11.52 -12.44
C GLY A 63 8.64 11.70 -11.27
N LEU A 64 7.33 11.47 -11.48
CA LEU A 64 6.27 11.77 -10.51
C LEU A 64 5.30 10.58 -10.33
N ILE A 65 4.84 10.34 -9.09
CA ILE A 65 3.83 9.32 -8.69
C ILE A 65 2.73 9.97 -7.85
#